data_AF-A0A383E488-F1
#
_entry.id   AF-A0A383E488-F1
#
_cell.length_a   1.000
_cell.length_b   1.000
_cell.length_c   1.000
_cell.angle_alpha   90.00
_cell.angle_beta   90.00
_cell.angle_gamma   90.00
#
_symmetry.space_group_name_H-M   'P 1'
#
loop_
_entity.id
_entity.type
_entity.pdbx_description
1 polymer ?
#
loop_
_entity_poly.entity_id
_entity_poly.type
_entity_poly.pdbx_seq_one_letter_code
_entity_poly.pdbx_strand_id
1 'polypeptide(L)'
;DQQQVWRLLDNPNRLKVQTIDSFCAGLIKQMPILSLMGGSPDIQDNPRELYRETAERLLSQVESENEVGGRVRNVLNHLDNSKEAFLARVTQLLEKRDQWMIPFFDAFTLGEKSRASHEETFTNLIESVLNEISRLCPAELIAHFPGLAEYAGKNIAEENPNHPLACLTGLSGFPDPSIKSLPIWKGLAELLLTTEGDFRKAVNKKIGFPSDNSEAARKMKKKFVELLESLSG
;
A
#
# COMPACT_ATOMS: atom_id res chain seq x y z
N ASP A 1 19.20 -45.11 -14.53
CA ASP A 1 20.65 -45.18 -14.77
C ASP A 1 21.03 -46.29 -15.76
N GLN A 2 20.82 -47.57 -15.44
CA GLN A 2 21.19 -48.70 -16.32
C GLN A 2 20.48 -48.71 -17.69
N GLN A 3 19.19 -48.39 -17.77
CA GLN A 3 18.44 -48.35 -19.03
C GLN A 3 18.87 -47.22 -19.98
N GLN A 4 19.44 -46.15 -19.45
CA GLN A 4 19.90 -44.98 -20.23
C GLN A 4 21.44 -44.91 -20.32
N VAL A 5 22.14 -45.90 -19.74
CA VAL A 5 23.60 -46.01 -19.69
C VAL A 5 24.29 -44.74 -19.16
N TRP A 6 23.68 -44.07 -18.18
CA TRP A 6 24.19 -42.79 -17.67
C TRP A 6 25.35 -42.95 -16.66
N ARG A 7 25.47 -44.11 -16.01
CA ARG A 7 26.48 -44.42 -14.99
C ARG A 7 26.61 -43.34 -13.90
N LEU A 8 25.46 -42.84 -13.43
CA LEU A 8 25.39 -41.75 -12.45
C LEU A 8 26.05 -42.08 -11.11
N LEU A 9 26.02 -43.35 -10.68
CA LEU A 9 26.70 -43.78 -9.46
C LEU A 9 28.23 -43.81 -9.61
N ASP A 10 28.74 -44.09 -10.81
CA ASP A 10 30.19 -44.12 -11.10
C ASP A 10 30.77 -42.71 -11.28
N ASN A 11 29.94 -41.75 -11.73
CA ASN A 11 30.34 -40.35 -11.85
C ASN A 11 29.20 -39.39 -11.46
N PRO A 12 29.02 -39.13 -10.15
CA PRO A 12 27.95 -38.29 -9.62
C PRO A 12 27.96 -36.85 -10.17
N ASN A 13 29.13 -36.35 -10.60
CA ASN A 13 29.30 -35.01 -11.17
C ASN A 13 28.57 -34.82 -12.53
N ARG A 14 28.09 -35.91 -13.15
CA ARG A 14 27.19 -35.82 -14.31
C ARG A 14 25.82 -35.24 -13.95
N LEU A 15 25.39 -35.39 -12.71
CA LEU A 15 24.16 -34.80 -12.21
C LEU A 15 24.45 -33.35 -11.78
N LYS A 16 24.25 -32.40 -12.70
CA LYS A 16 24.36 -30.96 -12.37
C LYS A 16 23.07 -30.46 -11.73
N VAL A 17 22.97 -30.60 -10.41
CA VAL A 17 21.90 -29.96 -9.62
C VAL A 17 22.34 -28.52 -9.33
N GLN A 18 21.70 -27.56 -9.98
CA GLN A 18 22.10 -26.16 -9.93
C GLN A 18 20.85 -25.27 -10.14
N THR A 19 20.87 -24.04 -9.64
CA THR A 19 19.80 -23.07 -9.89
C THR A 19 19.85 -22.58 -11.34
N ILE A 20 18.73 -22.07 -11.86
CA ILE A 20 18.67 -21.48 -13.21
C ILE A 20 19.77 -20.41 -13.38
N ASP A 21 20.01 -19.57 -12.35
CA ASP A 21 21.04 -18.53 -12.39
C ASP A 21 22.45 -19.11 -12.53
N SER A 22 22.80 -20.13 -11.74
CA SER A 22 24.11 -20.78 -11.82
C SER A 22 24.34 -21.52 -13.15
N PHE A 23 23.28 -22.08 -13.74
CA PHE A 23 23.32 -22.64 -15.10
C PHE A 23 23.57 -21.55 -16.16
N CYS A 24 22.81 -20.45 -16.12
CA CYS A 24 22.96 -19.32 -17.04
C CYS A 24 24.34 -18.65 -16.92
N ALA A 25 24.85 -18.47 -15.69
CA ALA A 25 26.21 -17.97 -15.46
C ALA A 25 27.26 -18.92 -16.04
N GLY A 26 27.05 -20.23 -15.94
CA GLY A 26 27.88 -21.24 -16.59
C GLY A 26 27.87 -21.14 -18.11
N LEU A 27 26.70 -20.93 -18.73
CA LEU A 27 26.57 -20.75 -20.18
C LEU A 27 27.30 -19.49 -20.68
N ILE A 28 27.13 -18.35 -19.99
CA ILE A 28 27.81 -17.09 -20.34
C ILE A 28 29.33 -17.28 -20.28
N LYS A 29 29.84 -17.96 -19.24
CA LYS A 29 31.26 -18.28 -19.11
C LYS A 29 31.80 -19.14 -20.24
N GLN A 30 31.00 -20.07 -20.75
CA GLN A 30 31.38 -20.96 -21.85
C GLN A 30 31.29 -20.30 -23.22
N MET A 31 30.50 -19.24 -23.37
CA MET A 31 30.28 -18.56 -24.65
C MET A 31 30.31 -17.02 -24.54
N PRO A 32 31.44 -16.39 -24.16
CA PRO A 32 31.48 -14.95 -23.89
C PRO A 32 31.19 -14.06 -25.10
N ILE A 33 31.54 -14.52 -26.32
CA ILE A 33 31.33 -13.79 -27.57
C ILE A 33 29.86 -13.91 -28.02
N LEU A 34 29.31 -15.13 -28.03
CA LEU A 34 27.92 -15.36 -28.46
C LEU A 34 26.90 -14.78 -27.48
N SER A 35 27.25 -14.72 -26.20
CA SER A 35 26.42 -14.06 -25.18
C SER A 35 26.50 -12.53 -25.20
N LEU A 36 27.37 -11.93 -26.04
CA LEU A 36 27.63 -10.49 -26.11
C LEU A 36 28.09 -9.86 -24.80
N MET A 37 28.48 -10.67 -23.81
CA MET A 37 28.88 -10.20 -22.48
C MET A 37 30.36 -9.82 -22.41
N GLY A 38 31.20 -10.32 -23.33
CA GLY A 38 32.63 -9.98 -23.43
C GLY A 38 33.52 -10.51 -22.27
N GLY A 39 32.94 -10.82 -21.11
CA GLY A 39 33.58 -11.35 -19.91
C GLY A 39 32.58 -11.94 -18.92
N SER A 40 33.04 -12.43 -17.77
CA SER A 40 32.14 -12.87 -16.69
C SER A 40 31.61 -11.65 -15.94
N PRO A 41 30.29 -11.39 -15.93
CA PRO A 41 29.74 -10.35 -15.08
C PRO A 41 29.90 -10.74 -13.60
N ASP A 42 30.24 -9.77 -12.77
CA ASP A 42 30.22 -9.95 -11.31
C ASP A 42 28.80 -9.74 -10.77
N ILE A 43 28.47 -10.51 -9.73
CA ILE A 43 27.17 -10.41 -9.05
C ILE A 43 27.23 -9.20 -8.11
N GLN A 44 26.29 -8.27 -8.26
CA GLN A 44 26.17 -7.11 -7.39
C GLN A 44 25.13 -7.36 -6.30
N ASP A 45 25.58 -7.57 -5.06
CA ASP A 45 24.70 -7.86 -3.92
C ASP A 45 23.84 -6.64 -3.52
N ASN A 46 24.36 -5.42 -3.69
CA ASN A 46 23.63 -4.19 -3.42
C ASN A 46 23.46 -3.35 -4.70
N PRO A 47 22.35 -3.52 -5.44
CA PRO A 47 22.13 -2.81 -6.71
C PRO A 47 21.62 -1.38 -6.51
N ARG A 48 21.50 -0.88 -5.28
CA ARG A 48 20.86 0.42 -5.00
C ARG A 48 21.53 1.60 -5.70
N GLU A 49 22.87 1.62 -5.73
CA GLU A 49 23.62 2.66 -6.45
C GLU A 49 23.36 2.60 -7.96
N LEU A 50 23.24 1.39 -8.54
CA LEU A 50 22.91 1.21 -9.96
C LEU A 50 21.48 1.68 -10.27
N TYR A 51 20.54 1.48 -9.35
CA TYR A 51 19.17 1.99 -9.49
C TYR A 51 19.11 3.51 -9.43
N ARG A 52 19.91 4.12 -8.55
CA ARG A 52 20.05 5.58 -8.48
C ARG A 52 20.66 6.13 -9.77
N GLU A 53 21.76 5.54 -10.23
CA GLU A 53 22.40 5.93 -11.50
C GLU A 53 21.43 5.79 -12.68
N THR A 54 20.62 4.73 -12.71
CA THR A 54 19.59 4.53 -13.73
C THR A 54 18.53 5.64 -13.67
N ALA A 55 18.08 6.01 -12.47
CA ALA A 55 17.15 7.11 -12.28
C ALA A 55 17.73 8.46 -12.73
N GLU A 56 19.01 8.73 -12.46
CA GLU A 56 19.72 9.94 -12.88
C GLU A 56 19.87 10.00 -14.41
N ARG A 57 20.24 8.89 -15.05
CA ARG A 57 20.29 8.76 -16.51
C ARG A 57 18.92 8.93 -17.16
N LEU A 58 17.85 8.47 -16.52
CA LEU A 58 16.51 8.67 -17.02
C LEU A 58 16.10 10.15 -16.89
N LEU A 59 16.40 10.78 -15.76
CA LEU A 59 16.14 12.20 -15.53
C LEU A 59 16.91 13.08 -16.51
N SER A 60 18.15 12.71 -16.88
CA SER A 60 18.93 13.48 -17.87
C SER A 60 18.32 13.47 -19.28
N GLN A 61 17.39 12.56 -19.58
CA GLN A 61 16.65 12.55 -20.84
C GLN A 61 15.51 13.59 -20.87
N VAL A 62 15.28 14.36 -19.80
CA VAL A 62 14.15 15.32 -19.72
C VAL A 62 14.13 16.32 -20.89
N GLU A 63 15.30 16.77 -21.34
CA GLU A 63 15.47 17.72 -22.45
C GLU A 63 15.44 17.04 -23.83
N SER A 64 15.41 15.71 -23.86
CA SER A 64 15.37 14.98 -25.12
C SER A 64 14.01 15.15 -25.81
N GLU A 65 14.03 15.41 -27.11
CA GLU A 65 12.83 15.53 -27.95
C GLU A 65 12.26 14.16 -28.39
N ASN A 66 12.70 13.07 -27.76
CA ASN A 66 12.22 11.72 -28.02
C ASN A 66 11.06 11.33 -27.08
N GLU A 67 10.48 10.16 -27.33
CA GLU A 67 9.37 9.63 -26.53
C GLU A 67 9.74 9.47 -25.04
N VAL A 68 10.99 9.07 -24.76
CA VAL A 68 11.48 8.89 -23.38
C VAL A 68 11.49 10.21 -22.64
N GLY A 69 12.05 11.27 -23.22
CA GLY A 69 12.05 12.61 -22.64
C GLY A 69 10.63 13.15 -22.42
N GLY A 70 9.71 12.87 -23.34
CA GLY A 70 8.29 13.17 -23.16
C GLY A 70 7.65 12.47 -21.96
N ARG A 71 7.94 11.17 -21.77
CA ARG A 71 7.45 10.39 -20.61
C ARG A 71 8.06 10.89 -19.30
N VAL A 72 9.35 11.22 -19.28
CA VAL A 72 10.05 11.78 -18.11
C VAL A 72 9.42 13.11 -17.69
N ARG A 73 9.16 14.02 -18.65
CA ARG A 73 8.48 15.30 -18.38
C ARG A 73 7.07 15.12 -17.82
N ASN A 74 6.32 14.14 -18.32
CA ASN A 74 4.98 13.84 -17.81
C ASN A 74 5.01 13.40 -16.33
N VAL A 75 5.94 12.49 -15.99
CA VAL A 75 6.12 12.06 -14.59
C VAL A 75 6.56 13.22 -13.70
N LEU A 76 7.52 14.05 -14.16
CA LEU A 76 7.96 15.23 -13.42
C LEU A 76 6.81 16.21 -13.15
N ASN A 77 5.95 16.46 -14.14
CA ASN A 77 4.77 17.32 -13.94
C ASN A 77 3.84 16.79 -12.85
N HIS A 78 3.69 15.48 -12.71
CA HIS A 78 2.87 14.87 -11.65
C HIS A 78 3.55 14.90 -10.27
N LEU A 79 4.86 15.16 -10.23
CA LEU A 79 5.68 15.28 -9.02
C LEU A 79 6.03 16.73 -8.71
N ASP A 80 5.20 17.69 -9.15
CA ASP A 80 5.41 19.13 -8.97
C ASP A 80 6.80 19.60 -9.46
N ASN A 81 7.33 18.96 -10.50
CA ASN A 81 8.67 19.16 -11.06
C ASN A 81 9.84 18.96 -10.08
N SER A 82 9.63 18.20 -8.99
CA SER A 82 10.71 17.85 -8.07
C SER A 82 11.60 16.74 -8.63
N LYS A 83 12.89 17.09 -8.83
CA LYS A 83 13.93 16.15 -9.26
C LYS A 83 14.20 15.11 -8.18
N GLU A 84 14.21 15.54 -6.92
CA GLU A 84 14.43 14.69 -5.75
C GLU A 84 13.32 13.64 -5.64
N ALA A 85 12.05 14.06 -5.80
CA ALA A 85 10.91 13.15 -5.81
C ALA A 85 11.00 12.15 -6.97
N PHE A 86 11.37 12.62 -8.17
CA PHE A 86 11.55 11.74 -9.33
C PHE A 86 12.60 10.65 -9.08
N LEU A 87 13.80 11.04 -8.64
CA LEU A 87 14.88 10.10 -8.36
C LEU A 87 14.46 9.08 -7.30
N ALA A 88 13.86 9.54 -6.20
CA ALA A 88 13.39 8.66 -5.13
C ALA A 88 12.33 7.66 -5.62
N ARG A 89 11.37 8.10 -6.45
CA ARG A 89 10.29 7.24 -6.97
C ARG A 89 10.79 6.21 -7.97
N VAL A 90 11.68 6.60 -8.89
CA VAL A 90 12.26 5.67 -9.86
C VAL A 90 13.18 4.65 -9.18
N THR A 91 13.99 5.06 -8.21
CA THR A 91 14.81 4.12 -7.42
C THR A 91 13.92 3.14 -6.65
N GLN A 92 12.88 3.62 -5.96
CA GLN A 92 11.94 2.75 -5.25
C GLN A 92 11.20 1.78 -6.18
N LEU A 93 10.87 2.22 -7.40
CA LEU A 93 10.29 1.36 -8.43
C LEU A 93 11.27 0.24 -8.78
N LEU A 94 12.54 0.57 -9.08
CA LEU A 94 13.55 -0.42 -9.46
C LEU A 94 13.88 -1.40 -8.31
N GLU A 95 13.81 -0.95 -7.06
CA GLU A 95 13.95 -1.83 -5.88
C GLU A 95 12.86 -2.92 -5.81
N LYS A 96 11.67 -2.65 -6.36
CA LYS A 96 10.53 -3.59 -6.41
C LYS A 96 10.35 -4.23 -7.79
N ARG A 97 11.40 -4.26 -8.60
CA ARG A 97 11.38 -4.75 -9.99
C ARG A 97 10.74 -6.11 -10.14
N ASP A 98 11.05 -7.03 -9.24
CA ASP A 98 10.48 -8.38 -9.17
C ASP A 98 8.96 -8.37 -9.02
N GLN A 99 8.40 -7.42 -8.27
CA GLN A 99 6.96 -7.35 -7.98
C GLN A 99 6.15 -6.81 -9.16
N TRP A 100 6.68 -5.82 -9.89
CA TRP A 100 5.94 -5.20 -11.00
C TRP A 100 6.32 -5.73 -12.38
N MET A 101 7.48 -6.36 -12.56
CA MET A 101 7.87 -6.95 -13.86
C MET A 101 7.00 -8.15 -14.22
N ILE A 102 6.55 -8.94 -13.24
CA ILE A 102 5.78 -10.16 -13.51
C ILE A 102 4.45 -9.83 -14.21
N PRO A 103 3.64 -8.86 -13.74
CA PRO A 103 2.48 -8.37 -14.49
C PRO A 103 2.82 -7.65 -15.81
N PHE A 104 4.06 -7.18 -15.98
CA PHE A 104 4.48 -6.34 -17.11
C PHE A 104 4.81 -7.13 -18.38
N PHE A 105 5.03 -8.45 -18.27
CA PHE A 105 5.22 -9.32 -19.44
C PHE A 105 3.91 -9.58 -20.21
N ASP A 106 2.76 -9.39 -19.55
CA ASP A 106 1.49 -9.23 -20.26
C ASP A 106 1.40 -7.81 -20.82
N ALA A 107 0.78 -7.64 -21.99
CA ALA A 107 0.66 -6.33 -22.63
C ALA A 107 -0.04 -5.33 -21.68
N PHE A 108 0.75 -4.47 -21.03
CA PHE A 108 0.26 -3.44 -20.12
C PHE A 108 -0.45 -2.34 -20.92
N THR A 109 -1.69 -2.63 -21.30
CA THR A 109 -2.55 -1.72 -22.03
C THR A 109 -3.21 -0.79 -21.03
N LEU A 110 -2.61 0.39 -20.83
CA LEU A 110 -3.23 1.49 -20.10
C LEU A 110 -4.51 1.91 -20.84
N GLY A 111 -5.65 1.47 -20.32
CA GLY A 111 -6.97 1.78 -20.84
C GLY A 111 -8.06 1.50 -19.80
N GLU A 112 -9.29 1.92 -20.09
CA GLU A 112 -10.43 1.81 -19.16
C GLU A 112 -10.61 0.39 -18.58
N LYS A 113 -10.37 -0.66 -19.38
CA LYS A 113 -10.45 -2.05 -18.91
C LYS A 113 -9.39 -2.38 -17.84
N SER A 114 -8.14 -1.97 -18.07
CA SER A 114 -7.06 -2.16 -17.09
C SER A 114 -7.34 -1.36 -15.82
N ARG A 115 -7.84 -0.12 -15.96
CA ARG A 115 -8.21 0.73 -14.83
C ARG A 115 -9.32 0.08 -13.99
N ALA A 116 -10.40 -0.35 -14.63
CA ALA A 116 -11.52 -1.01 -13.96
C ALA A 116 -11.07 -2.28 -13.22
N SER A 117 -10.22 -3.10 -13.83
CA SER A 117 -9.68 -4.32 -13.19
C SER A 117 -8.79 -4.00 -11.97
N HIS A 118 -7.96 -2.97 -12.04
CA HIS A 118 -7.17 -2.53 -10.88
C HIS A 118 -8.06 -1.96 -9.78
N GLU A 119 -9.04 -1.11 -10.12
CA GLU A 119 -10.01 -0.55 -9.16
C GLU A 119 -10.82 -1.65 -8.48
N GLU A 120 -11.25 -2.67 -9.22
CA GLU A 120 -11.91 -3.86 -8.68
C GLU A 120 -11.00 -4.64 -7.73
N THR A 121 -9.73 -4.84 -8.10
CA THR A 121 -8.75 -5.52 -7.24
C THR A 121 -8.54 -4.77 -5.92
N PHE A 122 -8.35 -3.45 -5.97
CA PHE A 122 -8.23 -2.63 -4.76
C PHE A 122 -9.52 -2.60 -3.94
N THR A 123 -10.67 -2.54 -4.61
CA THR A 123 -11.98 -2.60 -3.94
C THR A 123 -12.13 -3.90 -3.17
N ASN A 124 -11.86 -5.05 -3.81
CA ASN A 124 -11.93 -6.36 -3.18
C ASN A 124 -10.96 -6.49 -1.99
N LEU A 125 -9.73 -5.95 -2.11
CA LEU A 125 -8.77 -5.94 -1.02
C LEU A 125 -9.25 -5.11 0.17
N ILE A 126 -9.72 -3.88 -0.09
CA ILE A 126 -10.22 -2.99 0.97
C ILE A 126 -11.44 -3.61 1.64
N GLU A 127 -12.41 -4.10 0.88
CA GLU A 127 -13.61 -4.72 1.43
C GLU A 127 -13.29 -6.00 2.20
N SER A 128 -12.28 -6.79 1.79
CA SER A 128 -11.82 -7.95 2.57
C SER A 128 -11.29 -7.54 3.94
N VAL A 129 -10.48 -6.47 4.00
CA VAL A 129 -9.94 -5.95 5.28
C VAL A 129 -11.08 -5.38 6.14
N LEU A 130 -12.01 -4.64 5.54
CA LEU A 130 -13.17 -4.11 6.27
C LEU A 130 -14.07 -5.22 6.82
N ASN A 131 -14.23 -6.32 6.08
CA ASN A 131 -14.96 -7.50 6.55
C ASN A 131 -14.27 -8.15 7.75
N GLU A 132 -12.94 -8.23 7.74
CA GLU A 132 -12.18 -8.75 8.88
C GLU A 132 -12.36 -7.86 10.11
N ILE A 133 -12.21 -6.54 9.96
CA ILE A 133 -12.43 -5.58 11.06
C ILE A 133 -13.85 -5.69 11.59
N SER A 134 -14.86 -5.72 10.71
CA SER A 134 -16.27 -5.83 11.10
C SER A 134 -16.56 -7.10 11.92
N ARG A 135 -15.90 -8.22 11.60
CA ARG A 135 -16.01 -9.47 12.38
C ARG A 135 -15.32 -9.41 13.74
N LEU A 136 -14.25 -8.62 13.85
CA LEU A 136 -13.51 -8.44 15.11
C LEU A 136 -14.15 -7.38 16.02
N CYS A 137 -15.07 -6.56 15.50
CA CYS A 137 -15.74 -5.53 16.29
C CYS A 137 -16.65 -6.14 17.38
N PRO A 138 -16.45 -5.78 18.67
CA PRO A 138 -17.32 -6.23 19.75
C PRO A 138 -18.76 -5.73 19.60
N ALA A 139 -19.72 -6.48 20.15
CA ALA A 139 -21.14 -6.15 20.09
C ALA A 139 -21.44 -4.80 20.78
N GLU A 140 -20.72 -4.46 21.85
CA GLU A 140 -20.84 -3.18 22.55
C GLU A 140 -20.48 -2.00 21.63
N LEU A 141 -19.42 -2.14 20.82
CA LEU A 141 -19.03 -1.12 19.85
C LEU A 141 -20.11 -0.96 18.79
N ILE A 142 -20.60 -2.06 18.21
CA ILE A 142 -21.64 -2.05 17.18
C ILE A 142 -22.92 -1.36 17.70
N ALA A 143 -23.32 -1.65 18.94
CA ALA A 143 -24.52 -1.11 19.54
C ALA A 143 -24.43 0.38 19.91
N HIS A 144 -23.27 0.85 20.37
CA HIS A 144 -23.11 2.20 20.90
C HIS A 144 -22.50 3.19 19.90
N PHE A 145 -21.77 2.71 18.89
CA PHE A 145 -21.07 3.57 17.94
C PHE A 145 -21.99 4.56 17.20
N PRO A 146 -23.15 4.18 16.62
CA PRO A 146 -23.92 5.11 15.79
C PRO A 146 -24.34 6.38 16.53
N GLY A 147 -24.81 6.24 17.78
CA GLY A 147 -25.24 7.39 18.58
C GLY A 147 -24.08 8.29 19.03
N LEU A 148 -22.91 7.71 19.29
CA LEU A 148 -21.71 8.46 19.70
C LEU A 148 -21.04 9.14 18.51
N ALA A 149 -20.96 8.45 17.37
CA ALA A 149 -20.45 8.96 16.11
C ALA A 149 -21.32 10.11 15.58
N GLU A 150 -22.64 9.97 15.64
CA GLU A 150 -23.59 11.03 15.26
C GLU A 150 -23.40 12.30 16.10
N TYR A 151 -23.24 12.15 17.41
CA TYR A 151 -23.01 13.27 18.31
C TYR A 151 -21.67 13.97 18.04
N ALA A 152 -20.60 13.19 17.92
CA ALA A 152 -19.27 13.71 17.61
C ALA A 152 -19.24 14.39 16.23
N GLY A 153 -19.83 13.75 15.22
CA GLY A 153 -19.92 14.25 13.86
C GLY A 153 -20.69 15.56 13.77
N LYS A 154 -21.84 15.68 14.44
CA LYS A 154 -22.63 16.92 14.49
C LYS A 154 -21.85 18.09 15.08
N ASN A 155 -21.25 17.89 16.25
CA ASN A 155 -20.48 18.94 16.92
C ASN A 155 -19.27 19.38 16.08
N ILE A 156 -18.62 18.44 15.38
CA ILE A 156 -17.51 18.76 14.48
C ILE A 156 -18.00 19.47 13.21
N ALA A 157 -19.11 19.03 12.61
CA ALA A 157 -19.64 19.64 11.40
C ALA A 157 -20.09 21.09 11.64
N GLU A 158 -20.58 21.41 12.84
CA GLU A 158 -20.93 22.79 13.23
C GLU A 158 -19.70 23.71 13.33
N GLU A 159 -18.53 23.19 13.72
CA GLU A 159 -17.30 23.98 13.88
C GLU A 159 -16.40 23.96 12.65
N ASN A 160 -16.29 22.80 11.99
CA ASN A 160 -15.44 22.56 10.83
C ASN A 160 -16.04 21.47 9.93
N PRO A 161 -16.86 21.85 8.93
CA PRO A 161 -17.48 20.93 7.98
C PRO A 161 -16.50 20.08 7.17
N ASN A 162 -15.25 20.51 7.01
CA ASN A 162 -14.24 19.81 6.22
C ASN A 162 -13.42 18.78 7.04
N HIS A 163 -13.71 18.65 8.34
CA HIS A 163 -13.00 17.71 9.20
C HIS A 163 -13.38 16.25 8.86
N PRO A 164 -12.45 15.28 8.92
CA PRO A 164 -12.74 13.87 8.62
C PRO A 164 -13.90 13.27 9.42
N LEU A 165 -14.11 13.71 10.66
CA LEU A 165 -15.22 13.26 11.51
C LEU A 165 -16.60 13.83 11.11
N ALA A 166 -16.66 14.88 10.28
CA ALA A 166 -17.93 15.45 9.83
C ALA A 166 -18.75 14.45 9.00
N CYS A 167 -18.11 13.45 8.37
CA CYS A 167 -18.82 12.40 7.64
C CYS A 167 -19.63 11.44 8.54
N LEU A 168 -19.48 11.53 9.86
CA LEU A 168 -20.22 10.70 10.83
C LEU A 168 -21.63 11.23 11.12
N THR A 169 -22.02 12.39 10.55
CA THR A 169 -23.37 12.93 10.68
C THR A 169 -24.41 12.11 9.90
N GLY A 170 -25.60 11.97 10.44
CA GLY A 170 -26.70 11.17 9.91
C GLY A 170 -26.53 9.66 10.08
N LEU A 171 -25.59 9.19 10.89
CA LEU A 171 -25.29 7.77 10.99
C LEU A 171 -26.37 7.03 11.79
N SER A 172 -27.12 6.15 11.12
CA SER A 172 -28.23 5.38 11.70
C SER A 172 -27.86 3.96 12.13
N GLY A 173 -26.70 3.45 11.71
CA GLY A 173 -26.24 2.09 11.97
C GLY A 173 -24.73 1.95 11.88
N PHE A 174 -24.22 0.76 12.22
CA PHE A 174 -22.80 0.46 12.07
C PHE A 174 -22.44 0.37 10.58
N PRO A 175 -21.28 0.88 10.13
CA PRO A 175 -20.96 0.94 8.71
C PRO A 175 -20.83 -0.46 8.08
N ASP A 176 -21.44 -0.64 6.92
CA ASP A 176 -21.24 -1.83 6.11
C ASP A 176 -19.76 -1.96 5.68
N PRO A 177 -19.20 -3.18 5.58
CA PRO A 177 -17.82 -3.41 5.15
C PRO A 177 -17.68 -3.26 3.62
N SER A 178 -18.05 -2.10 3.09
CA SER A 178 -17.99 -1.76 1.66
C SER A 178 -17.12 -0.54 1.40
N ILE A 179 -16.59 -0.42 0.18
CA ILE A 179 -15.78 0.73 -0.23
C ILE A 179 -16.53 2.05 -0.13
N LYS A 180 -17.87 2.03 -0.31
CA LYS A 180 -18.74 3.21 -0.19
C LYS A 180 -18.77 3.76 1.24
N SER A 181 -18.64 2.89 2.23
CA SER A 181 -18.60 3.26 3.65
C SER A 181 -17.19 3.55 4.16
N LEU A 182 -16.15 3.47 3.30
CA LEU A 182 -14.76 3.70 3.70
C LEU A 182 -14.53 5.04 4.43
N PRO A 183 -15.16 6.17 4.04
CA PRO A 183 -15.02 7.41 4.79
C PRO A 183 -15.50 7.27 6.25
N ILE A 184 -16.60 6.54 6.48
CA ILE A 184 -17.16 6.30 7.82
C ILE A 184 -16.21 5.41 8.64
N TRP A 185 -15.63 4.36 8.02
CA TRP A 185 -14.62 3.51 8.67
C TRP A 185 -13.37 4.29 9.07
N LYS A 186 -12.90 5.22 8.23
CA LYS A 186 -11.81 6.14 8.58
C LYS A 186 -12.20 7.08 9.72
N GLY A 187 -13.43 7.60 9.71
CA GLY A 187 -13.97 8.41 10.81
C GLY A 187 -14.06 7.63 12.13
N LEU A 188 -14.45 6.36 12.08
CA LEU A 188 -14.46 5.45 13.24
C LEU A 188 -13.05 5.30 13.81
N ALA A 189 -12.05 5.03 12.96
CA ALA A 189 -10.66 4.91 13.38
C ALA A 189 -10.15 6.22 14.00
N GLU A 190 -10.41 7.37 13.37
CA GLU A 190 -10.02 8.69 13.90
C GLU A 190 -10.71 8.99 15.25
N LEU A 191 -11.96 8.57 15.41
CA LEU A 191 -12.71 8.79 16.65
C LEU A 191 -12.18 7.94 17.81
N LEU A 192 -11.88 6.66 17.56
CA LEU A 192 -11.49 5.70 18.60
C LEU A 192 -9.99 5.69 18.92
N LEU A 193 -9.14 5.90 17.90
CA LEU A 193 -7.70 5.68 17.98
C LEU A 193 -6.91 6.99 17.99
N THR A 194 -5.73 6.95 18.59
CA THR A 194 -4.71 7.99 18.49
C THR A 194 -3.91 7.85 17.18
N THR A 195 -3.05 8.82 16.88
CA THR A 195 -2.14 8.75 15.73
C THR A 195 -1.14 7.58 15.80
N GLU A 196 -0.92 7.03 17.00
CA GLU A 196 -0.04 5.87 17.23
C GLU A 196 -0.79 4.53 17.10
N GLY A 197 -2.12 4.55 16.92
CA GLY A 197 -2.95 3.36 16.77
C GLY A 197 -3.54 2.82 18.09
N ASP A 198 -3.21 3.41 19.23
CA ASP A 198 -3.79 3.04 20.53
C ASP A 198 -5.16 3.67 20.75
N PHE A 199 -6.03 2.99 21.52
CA PHE A 199 -7.31 3.57 21.97
C PHE A 199 -7.09 4.87 22.76
N ARG A 200 -7.92 5.87 22.48
CA ARG A 200 -7.85 7.17 23.18
C ARG A 200 -8.19 6.99 24.66
N LYS A 201 -7.43 7.65 25.53
CA LYS A 201 -7.69 7.69 27.00
C LYS A 201 -8.56 8.86 27.44
N ALA A 202 -8.69 9.89 26.60
CA ALA A 202 -9.44 11.09 26.91
C ALA A 202 -10.12 11.65 25.66
N VAL A 203 -11.30 12.23 25.85
CA VAL A 203 -12.02 12.96 24.80
C VAL A 203 -11.93 14.46 24.97
N ASN A 204 -11.93 15.16 23.84
CA ASN A 204 -11.84 16.61 23.79
C ASN A 204 -12.74 17.18 22.68
N LYS A 205 -12.79 18.51 22.63
CA LYS A 205 -13.57 19.26 21.65
C LYS A 205 -13.19 18.94 20.19
N LYS A 206 -11.91 18.64 19.94
CA LYS A 206 -11.38 18.36 18.58
C LYS A 206 -11.91 17.05 17.98
N ILE A 207 -12.46 16.17 18.81
CA ILE A 207 -13.11 14.92 18.37
C ILE A 207 -14.63 14.93 18.61
N GLY A 208 -15.22 16.13 18.75
CA GLY A 208 -16.67 16.29 18.83
C GLY A 208 -17.27 16.13 20.22
N PHE A 209 -16.45 16.17 21.29
CA PHE A 209 -16.92 16.17 22.67
C PHE A 209 -16.64 17.52 23.33
N PRO A 210 -17.59 18.49 23.26
CA PRO A 210 -17.43 19.81 23.86
C PRO A 210 -17.28 19.74 25.39
N SER A 211 -16.69 20.79 25.94
CA SER A 211 -16.49 20.95 27.40
C SER A 211 -17.66 21.65 28.08
N ASP A 212 -18.83 21.71 27.44
CA ASP A 212 -20.01 22.34 28.01
C ASP A 212 -20.56 21.49 29.18
N ASN A 213 -21.15 22.18 30.15
CA ASN A 213 -21.68 21.54 31.35
C ASN A 213 -23.12 21.04 31.19
N SER A 214 -23.61 20.90 29.95
CA SER A 214 -24.93 20.36 29.70
C SER A 214 -25.02 18.90 30.14
N GLU A 215 -26.18 18.49 30.63
CA GLU A 215 -26.42 17.11 31.06
C GLU A 215 -26.23 16.12 29.89
N ALA A 216 -26.62 16.54 28.68
CA ALA A 216 -26.44 15.77 27.45
C ALA A 216 -24.96 15.55 27.12
N ALA A 217 -24.13 16.58 27.14
CA ALA A 217 -22.70 16.45 26.84
C ALA A 217 -21.96 15.59 27.87
N ARG A 218 -22.27 15.75 29.16
CA ARG A 218 -21.71 14.88 30.22
C ARG A 218 -22.10 13.42 30.03
N LYS A 219 -23.36 13.15 29.66
CA LYS A 219 -23.85 11.79 29.41
C LYS A 219 -23.16 11.15 28.20
N MET A 220 -23.02 11.86 27.09
CA MET A 220 -22.36 11.34 25.89
C MET A 220 -20.86 11.11 26.12
N LYS A 221 -20.19 12.05 26.81
CA LYS A 221 -18.79 11.90 27.22
C LYS A 221 -18.58 10.67 28.09
N LYS A 222 -19.43 10.47 29.11
CA LYS A 222 -19.35 9.32 30.01
C LYS A 222 -19.53 8.00 29.23
N LYS A 223 -20.55 7.91 28.39
CA LYS A 223 -20.80 6.72 27.54
C LYS A 223 -19.62 6.39 26.62
N PHE A 224 -18.99 7.40 26.04
CA PHE A 224 -17.85 7.17 25.14
C PHE A 224 -16.60 6.69 25.89
N VAL A 225 -16.34 7.25 27.08
CA VAL A 225 -15.23 6.78 27.94
C VAL A 225 -15.48 5.34 28.40
N GLU A 226 -16.70 5.00 28.84
CA GLU A 226 -17.06 3.63 29.21
C GLU A 226 -16.89 2.65 28.03
N LEU A 227 -17.24 3.08 26.81
CA LEU A 227 -16.99 2.29 25.60
C LEU A 227 -15.49 2.07 25.38
N LEU A 228 -14.66 3.11 25.45
CA LEU A 228 -13.20 2.98 25.28
C LEU A 228 -12.56 2.07 26.32
N GLU A 229 -13.01 2.15 27.58
CA GLU A 229 -12.55 1.26 28.66
C GLU A 229 -12.92 -0.20 28.36
N SER A 230 -14.14 -0.47 27.85
CA SER A 230 -14.55 -1.83 27.47
C SER A 230 -13.74 -2.42 26.30
N LEU A 231 -13.18 -1.57 25.44
CA LEU A 231 -12.39 -1.98 24.27
C LEU A 231 -10.89 -2.12 24.54
N SER A 232 -10.40 -1.51 25.62
CA SER A 232 -8.98 -1.54 26.03
C SER A 232 -8.69 -2.55 27.15
N GLY A 233 -9.72 -3.26 27.62
CA GLY A 233 -9.66 -4.29 28.65
C GLY A 233 -9.15 -5.65 28.17
#